data_AF-A0AB39V9V7-F1
#
_entry.id   AF-A0AB39V9V7-F1
#
_cell.length_a   1.000
_cell.length_b   1.000
_cell.length_c   1.000
_cell.angle_alpha   90.00
_cell.angle_beta   90.00
_cell.angle_gamma   90.00
#
_symmetry.space_group_name_H-M   'P 1'
#
loop_
_entity.id
_entity.type
_entity.pdbx_description
1 polymer ?
#
loop_
_entity_poly.entity_id
_entity_poly.type
_entity_poly.pdbx_seq_one_letter_code
_entity_poly.pdbx_strand_id
1 'polypeptide(L)'
;MTKKLLVSLGILVLSSISFAAPTKQAATRPSAGGSIENSLNNLENQLSRLQQMEDSKFREQEAQANAAVQRLSNYNAMQVKIDQRIAEIEANAEASIFGKEFKAKIAEYKNLRNQLDKEIAKEQQAIENFELIRSLRQ
;
A
#
# COMPACT_ATOMS: atom_id res chain seq x y z
N MET A 1 -2.03 -27.56 -1.12
CA MET A 1 -1.68 -26.91 -2.41
C MET A 1 -0.95 -25.62 -2.12
N THR A 2 0.35 -25.59 -2.38
CA THR A 2 1.24 -24.45 -2.14
C THR A 2 1.04 -23.36 -3.19
N LYS A 3 0.40 -22.26 -2.84
CA LYS A 3 0.35 -21.06 -3.69
C LYS A 3 1.60 -20.22 -3.40
N LYS A 4 2.53 -20.20 -4.35
CA LYS A 4 3.70 -19.32 -4.33
C LYS A 4 3.19 -17.89 -4.52
N LEU A 5 3.08 -17.11 -3.44
CA LEU A 5 2.94 -15.67 -3.55
C LEU A 5 4.29 -15.12 -4.03
N LEU A 6 4.35 -14.76 -5.31
CA LEU A 6 5.31 -13.79 -5.81
C LEU A 6 4.97 -12.46 -5.14
N VAL A 7 5.50 -12.25 -3.94
CA VAL A 7 5.64 -10.92 -3.36
C VAL A 7 6.72 -10.25 -4.21
N SER A 8 6.31 -9.49 -5.21
CA SER A 8 7.18 -8.52 -5.86
C SER A 8 7.52 -7.45 -4.83
N LEU A 9 8.49 -7.75 -3.96
CA LEU A 9 9.25 -6.77 -3.20
C LEU A 9 9.76 -5.78 -4.24
N GLY A 10 9.15 -4.59 -4.28
CA GLY A 10 9.67 -3.46 -5.02
C GLY A 10 11.14 -3.33 -4.66
N ILE A 11 11.99 -3.42 -5.68
CA ILE A 11 13.44 -3.35 -5.59
C ILE A 11 13.77 -2.15 -4.71
N LEU A 12 14.24 -2.42 -3.49
CA LEU A 12 14.99 -1.44 -2.72
C LEU A 12 16.26 -1.24 -3.54
N VAL A 13 16.26 -0.27 -4.44
CA VAL A 13 17.47 0.16 -5.15
C VAL A 13 18.35 0.76 -4.07
N LEU A 14 19.14 -0.11 -3.43
CA LEU A 14 20.37 0.24 -2.74
C LEU A 14 21.28 0.81 -3.82
N SER A 15 21.09 2.10 -4.12
CA SER A 15 22.06 2.89 -4.85
C SER A 15 23.32 2.89 -3.98
N SER A 16 24.16 1.90 -4.22
CA SER A 16 25.47 1.71 -3.61
C SER A 16 26.27 2.99 -3.80
N ILE A 17 26.44 3.76 -2.73
CA ILE A 17 27.39 4.86 -2.71
C ILE A 17 28.76 4.19 -2.76
N SER A 18 29.42 4.22 -3.93
CA SER A 18 30.77 3.73 -4.10
C SER A 18 31.71 4.44 -3.14
N PHE A 19 32.30 3.69 -2.21
CA PHE A 19 33.43 4.13 -1.40
C PHE A 19 34.69 4.10 -2.28
N ALA A 20 34.87 5.11 -3.13
CA ALA A 20 36.08 5.26 -3.92
C ALA A 20 37.22 5.70 -3.00
N ALA A 21 38.16 4.80 -2.76
CA ALA A 21 39.40 5.08 -2.04
C ALA A 21 40.30 6.04 -2.85
N PRO A 22 40.81 7.14 -2.27
CA PRO A 22 41.73 8.02 -2.99
C PRO A 22 43.14 7.42 -3.04
N THR A 23 43.66 7.23 -4.24
CA THR A 23 45.07 6.92 -4.51
C THR A 23 45.94 8.10 -4.09
N LYS A 24 46.92 7.82 -3.21
CA LYS A 24 47.86 8.77 -2.60
C LYS A 24 48.59 9.65 -3.62
N GLN A 25 48.64 10.96 -3.37
CA GLN A 25 49.81 11.82 -3.64
C GLN A 25 49.79 13.06 -2.72
N ALA A 26 50.97 13.58 -2.42
CA ALA A 26 51.39 14.07 -1.11
C ALA A 26 51.25 15.60 -0.86
N ALA A 27 51.44 15.95 0.42
CA ALA A 27 51.90 17.24 0.96
C ALA A 27 50.86 18.36 1.22
N THR A 28 50.09 18.18 2.27
CA THR A 28 50.00 19.05 3.47
C THR A 28 49.39 18.13 4.55
N ARG A 29 49.73 18.26 5.83
CA ARG A 29 48.92 17.61 6.89
C ARG A 29 47.80 18.60 7.24
N PRO A 30 46.58 18.51 6.66
CA PRO A 30 45.42 18.92 7.43
C PRO A 30 45.39 18.01 8.66
N SER A 31 45.00 18.57 9.81
CA SER A 31 44.74 17.78 11.01
C SER A 31 43.97 16.52 10.62
N ALA A 32 44.59 15.34 10.79
CA ALA A 32 43.96 14.07 10.46
C ALA A 32 42.68 13.85 11.29
N GLY A 33 42.51 14.62 12.36
CA GLY A 33 41.31 14.72 13.18
C GLY A 33 40.32 15.84 12.79
N GLY A 34 40.35 16.33 11.54
CA GLY A 34 39.29 17.20 11.00
C GLY A 34 38.44 16.55 9.90
N SER A 35 39.04 15.66 9.09
CA SER A 35 38.37 15.03 7.94
C SER A 35 37.60 13.76 8.29
N ILE A 36 38.06 13.02 9.31
CA ILE A 36 37.41 11.79 9.77
C ILE A 36 36.16 12.13 10.60
N GLU A 37 36.26 13.13 11.47
CA GLU A 37 35.21 13.65 12.34
C GLU A 37 34.08 14.25 11.50
N ASN A 38 34.42 15.00 10.44
CA ASN A 38 33.42 15.51 9.49
C ASN A 38 32.70 14.37 8.75
N SER A 39 33.42 13.29 8.42
CA SER A 39 32.85 12.12 7.76
C SER A 39 31.94 11.33 8.70
N LEU A 40 32.33 11.15 9.96
CA LEU A 40 31.51 10.53 11.01
C LEU A 40 30.24 11.35 11.24
N ASN A 41 30.36 12.67 11.44
CA ASN A 41 29.22 13.56 11.62
C ASN A 41 28.27 13.52 10.41
N ASN A 42 28.79 13.43 9.18
CA ASN A 42 27.96 13.25 7.99
C ASN A 42 27.20 11.92 8.00
N LEU A 43 27.86 10.81 8.38
CA LEU A 43 27.21 9.50 8.50
C LEU A 43 26.13 9.49 9.59
N GLU A 44 26.39 10.09 10.74
CA GLU A 44 25.41 10.23 11.84
C GLU A 44 24.19 11.05 11.40
N ASN A 45 24.42 12.14 10.67
CA ASN A 45 23.34 12.95 10.10
C ASN A 45 22.54 12.17 9.04
N GLN A 46 23.19 11.37 8.20
CA GLN A 46 22.52 10.51 7.22
C GLN A 46 21.69 9.41 7.90
N LEU A 47 22.22 8.78 8.94
CA LEU A 47 21.51 7.77 9.71
C LEU A 47 20.28 8.37 10.40
N SER A 48 20.42 9.53 11.05
CA SER A 48 19.31 10.24 11.68
C SER A 48 18.20 10.59 10.68
N ARG A 49 18.57 11.05 9.47
CA ARG A 49 17.60 11.30 8.40
C ARG A 49 16.90 10.02 7.92
N LEU A 50 17.63 8.92 7.79
CA LEU A 50 17.04 7.63 7.40
C LEU A 50 16.00 7.18 8.43
N GLN A 51 16.33 7.26 9.72
CA GLN A 51 15.40 6.92 10.81
C GLN A 51 14.15 7.81 10.78
N GLN A 52 14.31 9.12 10.58
CA GLN A 52 13.17 10.04 10.46
C GLN A 52 12.28 9.74 9.24
N MET A 53 12.89 9.39 8.10
CA MET A 53 12.15 9.02 6.90
C MET A 53 11.38 7.71 7.07
N GLU A 54 12.00 6.70 7.70
CA GLU A 54 11.36 5.42 8.03
C GLU A 54 10.14 5.65 8.94
N ASP A 55 10.30 6.43 10.01
CA ASP A 55 9.21 6.78 10.92
C ASP A 55 8.07 7.52 10.24
N SER A 56 8.41 8.45 9.34
CA SER A 56 7.43 9.21 8.56
C SER A 56 6.65 8.28 7.63
N LYS A 57 7.35 7.41 6.89
CA LYS A 57 6.74 6.46 5.97
C LYS A 57 5.85 5.44 6.68
N PHE A 58 6.29 4.97 7.85
CA PHE A 58 5.49 4.08 8.68
C PHE A 58 4.17 4.72 9.10
N ARG A 59 4.20 5.97 9.60
CA ARG A 59 2.99 6.71 9.99
C ARG A 59 2.07 7.01 8.80
N GLU A 60 2.66 7.29 7.64
CA GLU A 60 1.89 7.48 6.40
C GLU A 60 1.12 6.20 6.03
N GLN A 61 1.78 5.04 6.08
CA GLN A 61 1.16 3.75 5.80
C GLN A 61 0.10 3.37 6.84
N GLU A 62 0.34 3.68 8.12
CA GLU A 62 -0.65 3.49 9.19
C GLU A 62 -1.92 4.30 8.93
N ALA A 63 -1.78 5.58 8.57
CA ALA A 63 -2.91 6.43 8.23
C ALA A 63 -3.68 5.91 7.01
N GLN A 64 -2.96 5.44 5.97
CA GLN A 64 -3.59 4.86 4.78
C GLN A 64 -4.36 3.57 5.10
N ALA A 65 -3.79 2.68 5.91
CA ALA A 65 -4.45 1.45 6.35
C ALA A 65 -5.68 1.75 7.21
N ASN A 66 -5.60 2.70 8.14
CA ASN A 66 -6.75 3.13 8.94
C ASN A 66 -7.87 3.71 8.07
N ALA A 67 -7.54 4.50 7.05
CA ALA A 67 -8.51 4.98 6.08
C ALA A 67 -9.12 3.83 5.24
N ALA A 68 -8.31 2.82 4.89
CA ALA A 68 -8.76 1.62 4.19
C ALA A 68 -9.76 0.81 5.04
N VAL A 69 -9.53 0.65 6.34
CA VAL A 69 -10.49 0.01 7.28
C VAL A 69 -11.85 0.72 7.25
N GLN A 70 -11.86 2.05 7.26
CA GLN A 70 -13.09 2.83 7.21
C GLN A 70 -13.82 2.67 5.86
N ARG A 71 -13.09 2.73 4.74
CA ARG A 71 -13.66 2.51 3.40
C ARG A 71 -14.22 1.10 3.25
N LEU A 72 -13.49 0.09 3.73
CA LEU A 72 -13.90 -1.30 3.71
C LEU A 72 -15.25 -1.52 4.40
N SER A 73 -15.45 -0.91 5.58
CA SER A 73 -16.73 -0.95 6.29
C SER A 73 -17.88 -0.39 5.44
N ASN A 74 -17.67 0.78 4.83
CA ASN A 74 -18.65 1.42 3.95
C ASN A 74 -18.96 0.57 2.71
N TYR A 75 -17.93 0.00 2.08
CA TYR A 75 -18.09 -0.86 0.90
C TYR A 75 -18.84 -2.13 1.22
N ASN A 76 -18.58 -2.79 2.35
CA ASN A 76 -19.36 -3.96 2.78
C ASN A 76 -20.85 -3.62 2.96
N ALA A 77 -21.16 -2.46 3.56
CA ALA A 77 -22.55 -2.00 3.70
C ALA A 77 -23.21 -1.71 2.35
N MET A 78 -22.47 -1.14 1.39
CA MET A 78 -22.95 -0.93 0.02
C MET A 78 -23.19 -2.26 -0.70
N GLN A 79 -22.33 -3.24 -0.52
CA GLN A 79 -22.46 -4.57 -1.12
C GLN A 79 -23.77 -5.23 -0.67
N VAL A 80 -24.09 -5.20 0.63
CA VAL A 80 -25.36 -5.73 1.16
C VAL A 80 -26.56 -5.04 0.52
N LYS A 81 -26.52 -3.71 0.36
CA LYS A 81 -27.60 -2.96 -0.29
C LYS A 81 -27.76 -3.34 -1.76
N ILE A 82 -26.66 -3.54 -2.49
CA ILE A 82 -26.71 -3.98 -3.90
C ILE A 82 -27.33 -5.37 -3.99
N ASP A 83 -26.90 -6.31 -3.15
CA ASP A 83 -27.44 -7.68 -3.13
C ASP A 83 -28.94 -7.68 -2.83
N GLN A 84 -29.39 -6.86 -1.87
CA GLN A 84 -30.81 -6.66 -1.56
C GLN A 84 -31.58 -6.13 -2.77
N ARG A 85 -31.07 -5.09 -3.44
CA ARG A 85 -31.74 -4.51 -4.62
C ARG A 85 -31.81 -5.49 -5.78
N ILE A 86 -30.77 -6.31 -6.01
CA ILE A 86 -30.80 -7.36 -7.02
C ILE A 86 -31.94 -8.34 -6.72
N ALA A 87 -32.02 -8.84 -5.48
CA ALA A 87 -33.05 -9.78 -5.07
C ALA A 87 -34.47 -9.19 -5.18
N GLU A 88 -34.66 -7.94 -4.77
CA GLU A 88 -35.94 -7.23 -4.91
C GLU A 88 -36.37 -7.11 -6.39
N ILE A 89 -35.44 -6.79 -7.29
CA ILE A 89 -35.76 -6.68 -8.72
C ILE A 89 -36.04 -8.07 -9.31
N GLU A 90 -35.23 -9.08 -8.98
CA GLU A 90 -35.40 -10.46 -9.46
C GLU A 90 -36.78 -11.03 -9.04
N ALA A 91 -37.25 -10.74 -7.82
CA ALA A 91 -38.56 -11.18 -7.35
C ALA A 91 -39.74 -10.59 -8.14
N ASN A 92 -39.56 -9.41 -8.75
CA ASN A 92 -40.62 -8.70 -9.49
C ASN A 92 -40.48 -8.81 -11.01
N ALA A 93 -39.30 -9.19 -11.51
CA ALA A 93 -38.96 -9.13 -12.94
C ALA A 93 -39.82 -10.06 -13.81
N GLU A 94 -40.09 -11.28 -13.34
CA GLU A 94 -40.81 -12.29 -14.13
C GLU A 94 -42.33 -12.01 -14.26
N ALA A 95 -42.90 -11.27 -13.31
CA ALA A 95 -44.32 -10.88 -13.34
C ALA A 95 -44.57 -9.52 -14.00
N SER A 96 -43.51 -8.79 -14.37
CA SER A 96 -43.62 -7.44 -14.90
C SER A 96 -43.71 -7.38 -16.42
N ILE A 97 -44.56 -6.49 -16.93
CA ILE A 97 -44.57 -6.11 -18.36
C ILE A 97 -43.24 -5.46 -18.81
N PHE A 98 -42.44 -4.95 -17.84
CA PHE A 98 -41.10 -4.39 -18.05
C PHE A 98 -39.99 -5.40 -17.69
N GLY A 99 -40.27 -6.70 -17.84
CA GLY A 99 -39.32 -7.75 -17.45
C GLY A 99 -37.96 -7.63 -18.14
N LYS A 100 -37.91 -7.12 -19.38
CA LYS A 100 -36.64 -6.88 -20.11
C LYS A 100 -35.82 -5.77 -19.46
N GLU A 101 -36.46 -4.66 -19.11
CA GLU A 101 -35.86 -3.50 -18.46
C GLU A 101 -35.36 -3.88 -17.06
N PHE A 102 -36.13 -4.67 -16.31
CA PHE A 102 -35.67 -5.18 -15.02
C PHE A 102 -34.45 -6.11 -15.15
N LYS A 103 -34.43 -7.01 -16.13
CA LYS A 103 -33.26 -7.86 -16.42
C LYS A 103 -32.03 -7.03 -16.78
N ALA A 104 -32.19 -5.98 -17.59
CA ALA A 104 -31.11 -5.03 -17.88
C ALA A 104 -30.63 -4.32 -16.61
N LYS A 105 -31.56 -3.89 -15.74
CA LYS A 105 -31.21 -3.22 -14.48
C LYS A 105 -30.46 -4.13 -13.51
N ILE A 106 -30.86 -5.40 -13.41
CA ILE A 106 -30.13 -6.42 -12.64
C ILE A 106 -28.69 -6.56 -13.15
N ALA A 107 -28.48 -6.57 -14.48
CA ALA A 107 -27.14 -6.66 -15.06
C ALA A 107 -26.26 -5.47 -14.69
N GLU A 108 -26.81 -4.24 -14.68
CA GLU A 108 -26.10 -3.05 -14.19
C GLU A 108 -25.69 -3.19 -12.72
N TYR A 109 -26.60 -3.63 -11.84
CA TYR A 109 -26.30 -3.83 -10.43
C TYR A 109 -25.24 -4.93 -10.21
N LYS A 110 -25.29 -6.03 -10.97
CA LYS A 110 -24.27 -7.09 -10.92
C LYS A 110 -22.90 -6.58 -11.37
N ASN A 111 -22.85 -5.72 -12.39
CA ASN A 111 -21.60 -5.09 -12.80
C ASN A 111 -21.04 -4.15 -11.72
N LEU A 112 -21.90 -3.32 -11.11
CA LEU A 112 -21.50 -2.47 -9.99
C LEU A 112 -20.99 -3.29 -8.80
N ARG A 113 -21.65 -4.40 -8.48
CA ARG A 113 -21.24 -5.35 -7.44
C ARG A 113 -19.83 -5.88 -7.69
N ASN A 114 -19.56 -6.33 -8.92
CA ASN A 114 -18.23 -6.81 -9.31
C ASN A 114 -17.14 -5.72 -9.24
N GLN A 115 -17.48 -4.46 -9.50
CA GLN A 115 -16.52 -3.35 -9.33
C GLN A 115 -16.25 -3.10 -7.85
N LEU A 116 -17.29 -3.12 -7.02
CA LEU A 116 -17.16 -2.96 -5.58
C LEU A 116 -16.29 -4.06 -4.96
N ASP A 117 -16.38 -5.30 -5.44
CA ASP A 117 -15.55 -6.42 -4.99
C ASP A 117 -14.06 -6.20 -5.23
N LYS A 118 -13.72 -5.56 -6.36
CA LYS A 118 -12.33 -5.20 -6.67
C LYS A 118 -11.83 -4.11 -5.74
N GLU A 119 -12.65 -3.13 -5.42
CA GLU A 119 -12.26 -2.07 -4.47
C GLU A 119 -12.13 -2.63 -3.05
N ILE A 120 -13.05 -3.51 -2.61
CA ILE A 120 -12.93 -4.23 -1.33
C ILE A 120 -11.61 -4.99 -1.24
N ALA A 121 -11.24 -5.74 -2.29
CA ALA A 121 -9.98 -6.48 -2.33
C ALA A 121 -8.75 -5.56 -2.24
N LYS A 122 -8.80 -4.37 -2.87
CA LYS A 122 -7.72 -3.37 -2.76
C LYS A 122 -7.58 -2.82 -1.34
N GLU A 123 -8.69 -2.49 -0.69
CA GLU A 123 -8.65 -1.98 0.69
C GLU A 123 -8.16 -3.07 1.67
N GLN A 124 -8.59 -4.32 1.49
CA GLN A 124 -8.07 -5.46 2.26
C GLN A 124 -6.55 -5.61 2.06
N GLN A 125 -6.07 -5.53 0.83
CA GLN A 125 -4.64 -5.61 0.54
C GLN A 125 -3.85 -4.47 1.18
N ALA A 126 -4.38 -3.24 1.21
CA ALA A 126 -3.73 -2.11 1.87
C ALA A 126 -3.57 -2.35 3.38
N ILE A 127 -4.60 -2.91 4.02
CA ILE A 127 -4.58 -3.29 5.45
C ILE A 127 -3.55 -4.40 5.70
N GLU A 128 -3.59 -5.47 4.91
CA GLU A 128 -2.67 -6.61 5.04
C GLU A 128 -1.21 -6.20 4.85
N ASN A 129 -0.92 -5.34 3.88
CA ASN A 129 0.42 -4.82 3.64
C ASN A 129 0.94 -4.02 4.84
N PHE A 130 0.10 -3.19 5.46
CA PHE A 130 0.51 -2.43 6.64
C PHE A 130 0.73 -3.35 7.86
N GLU A 131 -0.14 -4.32 8.10
CA GLU A 131 0.04 -5.29 9.19
C GLU A 131 1.33 -6.11 9.01
N LEU A 132 1.70 -6.46 7.77
CA LEU A 132 2.99 -7.07 7.47
C LEU A 132 4.15 -6.14 7.83
N ILE A 133 4.12 -4.88 7.39
CA ILE A 133 5.17 -3.89 7.70
C ILE A 133 5.28 -3.67 9.21
N ARG A 134 4.15 -3.59 9.91
CA ARG A 134 4.07 -3.47 11.36
C ARG A 134 4.70 -4.67 12.06
N SER A 135 4.46 -5.89 11.58
CA SER A 135 5.05 -7.11 12.15
C SER A 135 6.56 -7.20 11.99
N LEU A 136 7.11 -6.65 10.89
CA LEU A 136 8.55 -6.64 10.62
C LEU A 136 9.31 -5.60 11.47
N ARG A 137 8.59 -4.62 12.03
CA ARG A 137 9.15 -3.56 12.86
C ARG A 137 9.23 -3.93 14.35
N GLN A 138 8.40 -4.90 14.78
CA GLN A 138 8.39 -5.43 16.16
C GLN A 138 9.59 -6.35 16.39
#